data_AF-A0A200Q3E8-F1
#
_entry.id   AF-A0A200Q3E8-F1
#
_cell.length_a   1.000
_cell.length_b   1.000
_cell.length_c   1.000
_cell.angle_alpha   90.00
_cell.angle_beta   90.00
_cell.angle_gamma   90.00
#
_symmetry.space_group_name_H-M   'P 1'
#
loop_
_entity.id
_entity.type
_entity.pdbx_description
1 polymer ?
#
loop_
_entity_poly.entity_id
_entity_poly.type
_entity_poly.pdbx_seq_one_letter_code
_entity_poly.pdbx_strand_id
1 'polypeptide(L)'
;MVLHLNKQSSELFIRIPIPFTNKSKNHQKTTHHQIQISRRRKPPHISSVSHDHHHLSKPLQQSTTITTTTKNCIPKQEEEEMEEDIKSGLKFVRGKKLLSQLSTWGIGGPCNYFVQVSDQTQLLSAIRYCGEHSIRFLIIGKGSNCLFDDLGFDGCVILNRIEFIERIEPGMYRMGSGYPLNRLAVRCSSEGFTGLEFAAGVPGTVGGGAYMNAGANGQEISDAIYSVEIVRTDGRHETLNRNDLTFGYRTSSFQAMEDLAAIVAVTFQLKPSESARERQQAYLTRRKLSQPLVERSAGSVFQNPSGVGFSAGELIEKAGLKGFRVGGAMVSEIHANFLINCGGSTSRDMLQLINLVRDKINQKFGIQLKQEIRYVHPYNGFDPNRNDLPTL
;
A
#
# COMPACT_ATOMS: atom_id res chain seq x y z
N MET A 1 -19.27 -27.43 54.18
CA MET A 1 -19.23 -25.96 54.39
C MET A 1 -19.09 -25.34 53.00
N VAL A 2 -20.11 -24.67 52.44
CA VAL A 2 -20.78 -23.43 52.90
C VAL A 2 -19.75 -22.29 52.93
N LEU A 3 -19.55 -21.57 51.81
CA LEU A 3 -20.31 -20.39 51.31
C LEU A 3 -20.03 -19.08 52.08
N HIS A 4 -19.46 -18.09 51.37
CA HIS A 4 -19.78 -16.64 51.31
C HIS A 4 -18.70 -16.01 50.40
N LEU A 5 -18.97 -15.53 49.18
CA LEU A 5 -19.67 -14.29 48.77
C LEU A 5 -19.11 -13.00 49.41
N ASN A 6 -18.52 -12.13 48.57
CA ASN A 6 -19.11 -10.81 48.36
C ASN A 6 -18.77 -10.18 47.00
N LYS A 7 -19.69 -9.34 46.50
CA LYS A 7 -19.58 -8.50 45.28
C LYS A 7 -19.58 -7.03 45.69
N GLN A 8 -18.88 -6.18 44.93
CA GLN A 8 -19.31 -4.84 44.47
C GLN A 8 -18.34 -4.45 43.34
N SER A 9 -18.72 -4.13 42.09
CA SER A 9 -19.80 -3.26 41.55
C SER A 9 -19.43 -1.77 41.51
N SER A 10 -19.06 -1.30 40.32
CA SER A 10 -19.24 0.09 39.88
C SER A 10 -19.70 0.11 38.41
N GLU A 11 -20.67 0.96 38.10
CA GLU A 11 -21.41 1.07 36.83
C GLU A 11 -20.49 1.61 35.70
N LEU A 12 -20.55 1.23 34.42
CA LEU A 12 -21.64 1.12 33.41
C LEU A 12 -22.22 2.47 32.91
N PHE A 13 -22.39 2.53 31.58
CA PHE A 13 -22.89 3.59 30.66
C PHE A 13 -21.76 4.34 29.94
N ILE A 14 -21.77 4.56 28.61
CA ILE A 14 -22.90 4.73 27.65
C ILE A 14 -22.72 3.88 26.35
N ARG A 15 -23.82 3.70 25.60
CA ARG A 15 -24.01 2.92 24.35
C ARG A 15 -23.38 3.53 23.07
N ILE A 16 -23.04 2.64 22.13
CA ILE A 16 -22.92 2.80 20.64
C ILE A 16 -24.30 2.52 19.96
N PRO A 17 -24.53 2.51 18.60
CA PRO A 17 -23.63 2.62 17.42
C PRO A 17 -24.16 3.54 16.25
N ILE A 18 -23.65 3.32 15.02
CA ILE A 18 -24.22 3.57 13.65
C ILE A 18 -24.28 5.03 13.06
N PRO A 19 -24.46 5.27 11.71
CA PRO A 19 -25.16 4.48 10.68
C PRO A 19 -24.42 4.02 9.40
N PHE A 20 -24.82 2.83 8.95
CA PHE A 20 -24.64 2.29 7.59
C PHE A 20 -26.00 2.29 6.86
N THR A 21 -26.01 2.53 5.55
CA THR A 21 -27.13 2.32 4.57
C THR A 21 -28.50 2.96 4.84
N ASN A 22 -29.01 3.67 3.83
CA ASN A 22 -30.44 3.91 3.68
C ASN A 22 -30.98 3.12 2.47
N LYS A 23 -31.65 1.98 2.72
CA LYS A 23 -32.43 1.25 1.69
C LYS A 23 -33.87 1.75 1.73
N SER A 24 -34.23 2.64 0.80
CA SER A 24 -35.64 2.89 0.50
C SER A 24 -36.13 1.89 -0.55
N LYS A 25 -37.02 0.98 -0.15
CA LYS A 25 -38.02 0.41 -1.06
C LYS A 25 -39.37 1.00 -0.65
N ASN A 26 -40.04 1.72 -1.55
CA ASN A 26 -41.49 1.63 -1.56
C ASN A 26 -42.13 1.92 -2.93
N HIS A 27 -42.90 0.91 -3.36
CA HIS A 27 -44.10 0.95 -4.19
C HIS A 27 -44.09 1.51 -5.62
N GLN A 28 -44.59 0.64 -6.50
CA GLN A 28 -45.06 0.94 -7.84
C GLN A 28 -46.22 1.94 -7.81
N LYS A 29 -46.26 2.84 -8.79
CA LYS A 29 -47.51 3.29 -9.43
C LYS A 29 -47.27 3.55 -10.91
N THR A 30 -47.97 2.80 -11.75
CA THR A 30 -48.10 3.02 -13.19
C THR A 30 -49.06 4.18 -13.46
N THR A 31 -48.70 5.09 -14.37
CA THR A 31 -49.66 5.83 -15.21
C THR A 31 -49.00 6.32 -16.49
N HIS A 32 -49.81 6.49 -17.53
CA HIS A 32 -49.42 6.75 -18.92
C HIS A 32 -49.30 8.24 -19.28
N HIS A 33 -48.72 8.49 -20.48
CA HIS A 33 -48.83 9.70 -21.31
C HIS A 33 -48.04 10.94 -20.81
N GLN A 34 -47.58 11.88 -21.65
CA GLN A 34 -47.72 12.03 -23.10
C GLN A 34 -46.52 12.76 -23.75
N ILE A 35 -46.48 12.72 -25.08
CA ILE A 35 -45.51 13.38 -25.98
C ILE A 35 -45.55 14.92 -25.84
N GLN A 36 -44.39 15.60 -25.85
CA GLN A 36 -44.27 16.86 -26.59
C GLN A 36 -42.86 17.16 -27.11
N ILE A 37 -42.82 17.87 -28.25
CA ILE A 37 -41.66 18.11 -29.11
C ILE A 37 -41.43 19.62 -29.25
N SER A 38 -40.22 20.12 -28.97
CA SER A 38 -39.67 21.33 -29.63
C SER A 38 -38.13 21.22 -29.63
N ARG A 39 -37.47 21.04 -30.78
CA ARG A 39 -37.15 21.98 -31.88
C ARG A 39 -36.08 23.04 -31.54
N ARG A 40 -34.82 22.66 -31.83
CA ARG A 40 -33.68 23.43 -32.40
C ARG A 40 -33.78 24.98 -32.47
N ARG A 41 -32.67 25.66 -32.13
CA ARG A 41 -31.90 26.52 -33.08
C ARG A 41 -30.51 26.95 -32.56
N LYS A 42 -29.53 26.94 -33.47
CA LYS A 42 -28.21 27.62 -33.55
C LYS A 42 -28.10 28.15 -34.99
N PRO A 43 -27.10 28.96 -35.37
CA PRO A 43 -26.59 30.21 -34.82
C PRO A 43 -26.68 31.33 -35.90
N PRO A 44 -25.82 32.37 -35.90
CA PRO A 44 -25.06 32.65 -37.13
C PRO A 44 -23.57 33.01 -36.95
N HIS A 45 -22.83 33.06 -38.07
CA HIS A 45 -21.40 33.40 -38.23
C HIS A 45 -21.17 34.88 -38.64
N ILE A 46 -19.91 35.36 -38.59
CA ILE A 46 -19.23 36.38 -39.47
C ILE A 46 -17.77 36.55 -38.94
N SER A 47 -16.73 35.99 -39.59
CA SER A 47 -15.70 36.63 -40.49
C SER A 47 -14.90 37.80 -39.86
N SER A 48 -13.61 37.68 -39.48
CA SER A 48 -12.34 37.63 -40.27
C SER A 48 -11.87 38.95 -40.93
N VAL A 49 -10.70 39.50 -40.55
CA VAL A 49 -9.71 40.30 -41.35
C VAL A 49 -8.34 40.31 -40.60
N SER A 50 -7.22 40.56 -41.32
CA SER A 50 -5.80 40.50 -40.89
C SER A 50 -4.99 41.80 -41.18
N HIS A 51 -3.68 41.79 -40.86
CA HIS A 51 -2.61 42.77 -41.25
C HIS A 51 -2.57 44.13 -40.50
N ASP A 52 -1.43 44.84 -40.28
CA ASP A 52 0.02 44.53 -40.47
C ASP A 52 0.96 45.51 -39.68
N HIS A 53 2.25 45.13 -39.59
CA HIS A 53 3.52 45.91 -39.45
C HIS A 53 3.62 47.30 -38.76
N HIS A 54 4.65 47.50 -37.89
CA HIS A 54 5.90 48.23 -38.26
C HIS A 54 7.05 48.21 -37.20
N HIS A 55 8.19 48.83 -37.56
CA HIS A 55 9.57 48.64 -37.06
C HIS A 55 10.06 49.60 -35.93
N LEU A 56 10.98 49.06 -35.11
CA LEU A 56 12.27 49.63 -34.61
C LEU A 56 12.59 51.14 -34.78
N SER A 57 13.01 51.80 -33.68
CA SER A 57 14.37 52.41 -33.52
C SER A 57 14.62 53.04 -32.13
N LYS A 58 15.90 53.21 -31.74
CA LYS A 58 16.39 53.80 -30.47
C LYS A 58 16.67 55.32 -30.60
N PRO A 59 16.88 56.05 -29.49
CA PRO A 59 18.25 56.52 -29.20
C PRO A 59 18.70 56.35 -27.72
N LEU A 60 19.91 56.84 -27.39
CA LEU A 60 20.68 56.52 -26.17
C LEU A 60 20.52 57.52 -24.99
N GLN A 61 20.73 56.96 -23.78
CA GLN A 61 21.40 57.53 -22.59
C GLN A 61 21.00 58.91 -22.02
N GLN A 62 20.63 58.90 -20.74
CA GLN A 62 21.46 59.54 -19.69
C GLN A 62 21.31 58.81 -18.35
N SER A 63 22.28 58.99 -17.46
CA SER A 63 22.46 58.21 -16.22
C SER A 63 21.87 58.93 -15.01
N THR A 64 21.13 58.20 -14.16
CA THR A 64 20.95 58.58 -12.75
C THR A 64 20.84 57.33 -11.87
N THR A 65 21.81 57.15 -10.96
CA THR A 65 21.84 56.02 -10.03
C THR A 65 20.84 56.20 -8.91
N ILE A 66 19.85 55.31 -8.79
CA ILE A 66 19.01 55.18 -7.59
C ILE A 66 19.04 53.72 -7.14
N THR A 67 19.74 53.48 -6.03
CA THR A 67 19.85 52.15 -5.41
C THR A 67 18.56 51.80 -4.69
N THR A 68 17.65 51.07 -5.34
CA THR A 68 16.48 50.47 -4.69
C THR A 68 16.71 48.99 -4.39
N THR A 69 16.88 48.68 -3.11
CA THR A 69 17.14 47.34 -2.60
C THR A 69 15.91 46.44 -2.75
N THR A 70 15.81 45.71 -3.87
CA THR A 70 14.80 44.66 -4.03
C THR A 70 15.08 43.52 -3.06
N LYS A 71 14.28 43.42 -1.99
CA LYS A 71 14.28 42.26 -1.10
C LYS A 71 13.91 41.02 -1.89
N ASN A 72 14.85 40.08 -2.04
CA ASN A 72 14.56 38.74 -2.53
C ASN A 72 13.50 38.09 -1.63
N CYS A 73 12.30 37.87 -2.17
CA CYS A 73 11.31 37.00 -1.54
C CYS A 73 11.76 35.55 -1.72
N ILE A 74 12.58 35.07 -0.80
CA ILE A 74 12.80 33.64 -0.59
C ILE A 74 11.44 33.04 -0.21
N PRO A 75 10.96 31.96 -0.88
CA PRO A 75 9.77 31.27 -0.44
C PRO A 75 9.97 30.79 1.01
N LYS A 76 9.07 31.16 1.92
CA LYS A 76 9.10 30.61 3.27
C LYS A 76 8.95 29.09 3.15
N GLN A 77 9.95 28.35 3.64
CA GLN A 77 9.74 26.94 3.94
C GLN A 77 8.64 26.87 5.00
N GLU A 78 7.54 26.19 4.69
CA GLU A 78 6.49 25.96 5.67
C GLU A 78 7.06 25.00 6.73
N GLU A 79 7.30 25.51 7.94
CA GLU A 79 7.89 24.75 9.06
C GLU A 79 7.03 23.52 9.39
N GLU A 80 7.64 22.34 9.55
CA GLU A 80 6.91 21.11 9.84
C GLU A 80 6.15 21.23 11.16
N GLU A 81 4.81 21.22 11.11
CA GLU A 81 3.99 21.15 12.32
C GLU A 81 4.13 19.76 12.94
N MET A 82 5.03 19.67 13.92
CA MET A 82 5.24 18.51 14.75
C MET A 82 4.38 18.65 16.01
N GLU A 83 3.54 17.66 16.27
CA GLU A 83 2.85 17.52 17.55
C GLU A 83 3.50 16.36 18.33
N GLU A 84 3.91 16.62 19.57
CA GLU A 84 4.54 15.64 20.44
C GLU A 84 3.54 15.20 21.52
N ASP A 85 3.16 13.92 21.52
CA ASP A 85 2.46 13.33 22.65
C ASP A 85 3.48 13.06 23.77
N ILE A 86 3.61 14.04 24.66
CA ILE A 86 4.53 14.04 25.80
C ILE A 86 4.34 12.80 26.70
N LYS A 87 3.15 12.15 26.70
CA LYS A 87 2.92 10.93 27.50
C LYS A 87 3.49 9.66 26.86
N SER A 88 3.66 9.62 25.54
CA SER A 88 4.17 8.44 24.81
C SER A 88 5.52 8.65 24.15
N GLY A 89 6.02 9.89 24.08
CA GLY A 89 7.23 10.25 23.35
C GLY A 89 7.08 10.15 21.82
N LEU A 90 5.85 10.02 21.32
CA LEU A 90 5.55 9.95 19.89
C LEU A 90 5.54 11.36 19.28
N LYS A 91 6.19 11.49 18.13
CA LYS A 91 6.20 12.72 17.32
C LYS A 91 5.36 12.48 16.08
N PHE A 92 4.20 13.12 16.00
CA PHE A 92 3.32 13.09 14.85
C PHE A 92 3.70 14.23 13.90
N VAL A 93 3.99 13.88 12.65
CA VAL A 93 4.21 14.85 11.57
C VAL A 93 2.88 15.11 10.87
N ARG A 94 2.42 16.37 10.84
CA ARG A 94 1.13 16.74 10.24
C ARG A 94 1.26 17.22 8.80
N GLY A 95 0.32 16.82 7.94
CA GLY A 95 0.05 17.33 6.59
C GLY A 95 1.14 17.20 5.50
N LYS A 96 2.38 16.84 5.86
CA LYS A 96 3.56 17.00 4.99
C LYS A 96 4.20 15.71 4.50
N LYS A 97 3.87 14.57 5.11
CA LYS A 97 4.52 13.30 4.75
C LYS A 97 3.92 12.70 3.49
N LEU A 98 4.67 12.71 2.40
CA LEU A 98 4.30 12.09 1.12
C LEU A 98 4.41 10.57 1.17
N LEU A 99 3.35 9.88 0.76
CA LEU A 99 3.24 8.42 0.72
C LEU A 99 4.10 7.79 -0.39
N SER A 100 4.42 8.56 -1.44
CA SER A 100 5.45 8.23 -2.44
C SER A 100 6.85 8.02 -1.84
N GLN A 101 7.16 8.61 -0.68
CA GLN A 101 8.41 8.33 0.05
C GLN A 101 8.35 7.01 0.84
N LEU A 102 7.16 6.45 1.04
CA LEU A 102 6.88 5.26 1.85
C LEU A 102 6.50 4.04 1.00
N SER A 103 6.37 4.18 -0.33
CA SER A 103 6.10 3.10 -1.29
C SER A 103 7.29 2.81 -2.20
N THR A 104 7.52 1.54 -2.56
CA THR A 104 8.54 1.20 -3.55
C THR A 104 8.18 1.73 -4.95
N TRP A 105 6.89 1.83 -5.26
CA TRP A 105 6.40 2.43 -6.51
C TRP A 105 6.73 3.93 -6.66
N GLY A 106 6.91 4.65 -5.55
CA GLY A 106 7.17 6.10 -5.61
C GLY A 106 5.94 6.93 -5.97
N ILE A 107 4.75 6.40 -5.67
CA ILE A 107 3.45 7.00 -5.97
C ILE A 107 2.70 7.20 -4.65
N GLY A 108 1.98 8.31 -4.53
CA GLY A 108 1.17 8.66 -3.35
C GLY A 108 1.35 10.11 -2.87
N GLY A 109 0.22 10.77 -2.61
CA GLY A 109 0.10 12.11 -2.05
C GLY A 109 0.44 12.22 -0.55
N PRO A 110 0.09 13.33 0.12
CA PRO A 110 0.36 13.54 1.55
C PRO A 110 -0.58 12.72 2.45
N CYS A 111 -0.16 12.43 3.68
CA CYS A 111 -1.07 11.97 4.74
C CYS A 111 -1.25 13.03 5.82
N ASN A 112 -2.44 13.08 6.42
CA ASN A 112 -2.76 14.08 7.45
C ASN A 112 -1.87 13.95 8.68
N TYR A 113 -1.59 12.71 9.11
CA TYR A 113 -0.71 12.40 10.23
C TYR A 113 0.24 11.27 9.82
N PHE A 114 1.50 11.38 10.25
CA PHE A 114 2.49 10.32 10.12
C PHE A 114 3.21 10.11 11.44
N VAL A 115 3.43 8.85 11.80
CA VAL A 115 4.25 8.46 12.95
C VAL A 115 5.05 7.19 12.63
N GLN A 116 6.26 7.09 13.16
CA GLN A 116 7.07 5.88 13.09
C GLN A 116 7.15 5.25 14.48
N VAL A 117 6.94 3.94 14.58
CA VAL A 117 6.96 3.19 15.84
C VAL A 117 8.00 2.09 15.80
N SER A 118 8.83 2.00 16.84
CA SER A 118 9.99 1.10 16.92
C SER A 118 9.78 -0.08 17.88
N ASP A 119 8.72 -0.03 18.69
CA ASP A 119 8.34 -1.04 19.65
C ASP A 119 6.80 -1.14 19.80
N GLN A 120 6.34 -2.14 20.55
CA GLN A 120 4.92 -2.41 20.77
C GLN A 120 4.22 -1.34 21.63
N THR A 121 4.93 -0.70 22.56
CA THR A 121 4.37 0.36 23.43
C THR A 121 4.10 1.64 22.63
N GLN A 122 5.03 2.01 21.75
CA GLN A 122 4.87 3.08 20.78
C GLN A 122 3.71 2.79 19.81
N LEU A 123 3.63 1.57 19.29
CA LEU A 123 2.53 1.14 18.42
C LEU A 123 1.16 1.25 19.11
N LEU A 124 1.02 0.70 20.33
CA LEU A 124 -0.21 0.78 21.12
C LEU A 124 -0.58 2.23 21.45
N SER A 125 0.39 3.07 21.77
CA SER A 125 0.16 4.50 22.03
C SER A 125 -0.32 5.24 20.79
N ALA A 126 0.23 4.94 19.60
CA ALA A 126 -0.23 5.51 18.34
C ALA A 126 -1.66 5.08 17.99
N ILE A 127 -1.99 3.80 18.17
CA ILE A 127 -3.36 3.27 17.97
C ILE A 127 -4.33 3.95 18.96
N ARG A 128 -3.96 4.06 20.24
CA ARG A 128 -4.80 4.72 21.26
C ARG A 128 -5.05 6.20 20.94
N TYR A 129 -4.00 6.96 20.60
CA TYR A 129 -4.15 8.36 20.16
C TYR A 129 -5.11 8.47 18.98
N CYS A 130 -4.97 7.59 17.98
CA CYS A 130 -5.89 7.56 16.84
C CYS A 130 -7.34 7.30 17.27
N GLY A 131 -7.57 6.35 18.19
CA GLY A 131 -8.90 6.07 18.75
C GLY A 131 -9.49 7.23 19.55
N GLU A 132 -8.71 7.81 20.47
CA GLU A 132 -9.11 8.95 21.33
C GLU A 132 -9.51 10.18 20.50
N HIS A 133 -8.82 10.43 19.38
CA HIS A 133 -9.09 11.54 18.49
C HIS A 133 -10.01 11.19 17.29
N SER A 134 -10.57 9.98 17.24
CA SER A 134 -11.39 9.48 16.10
C SER A 134 -10.69 9.57 14.73
N ILE A 135 -9.36 9.48 14.71
CA ILE A 135 -8.53 9.48 13.51
C ILE A 135 -8.43 8.05 12.99
N ARG A 136 -8.87 7.79 11.76
CA ARG A 136 -8.63 6.49 11.10
C ARG A 136 -7.14 6.32 10.82
N PHE A 137 -6.61 5.10 11.00
CA PHE A 137 -5.20 4.80 10.76
C PHE A 137 -4.97 3.71 9.71
N LEU A 138 -3.75 3.67 9.19
CA LEU A 138 -3.22 2.62 8.34
C LEU A 138 -1.81 2.26 8.80
N ILE A 139 -1.56 0.97 9.04
CA ILE A 139 -0.24 0.48 9.45
C ILE A 139 0.49 -0.09 8.23
N ILE A 140 1.72 0.36 8.00
CA ILE A 140 2.53 -0.06 6.85
C ILE A 140 3.91 -0.56 7.27
N GLY A 141 4.42 -1.55 6.52
CA GLY A 141 5.84 -1.88 6.47
C GLY A 141 6.57 -0.99 5.45
N LYS A 142 7.26 -1.59 4.47
CA LYS A 142 7.98 -0.86 3.41
C LYS A 142 7.11 -0.33 2.25
N GLY A 143 5.77 -0.38 2.37
CA GLY A 143 4.83 -0.02 1.30
C GLY A 143 5.08 -0.73 -0.04
N SER A 144 5.68 -1.93 -0.01
CA SER A 144 6.18 -2.62 -1.20
C SER A 144 5.13 -3.41 -1.98
N ASN A 145 3.89 -3.47 -1.48
CA ASN A 145 2.71 -4.03 -2.14
C ASN A 145 1.56 -3.01 -2.18
N CYS A 146 1.87 -1.71 -2.07
CA CYS A 146 0.89 -0.63 -1.92
C CYS A 146 0.92 0.34 -3.10
N LEU A 147 -0.26 0.68 -3.61
CA LEU A 147 -0.48 1.85 -4.47
C LEU A 147 -1.26 2.89 -3.66
N PHE A 148 -0.59 3.95 -3.23
CA PHE A 148 -1.26 5.07 -2.58
C PHE A 148 -1.81 6.03 -3.61
N ASP A 149 -2.97 6.61 -3.31
CA ASP A 149 -3.59 7.61 -4.17
C ASP A 149 -2.83 8.94 -4.19
N ASP A 150 -2.95 9.71 -5.28
CA ASP A 150 -2.31 11.03 -5.41
C ASP A 150 -2.92 12.10 -4.49
N LEU A 151 -4.19 11.95 -4.09
CA LEU A 151 -4.82 12.76 -3.04
C LEU A 151 -4.36 12.34 -1.64
N GLY A 152 -3.69 11.19 -1.51
CA GLY A 152 -3.01 10.78 -0.29
C GLY A 152 -3.86 9.94 0.68
N PHE A 153 -3.82 10.27 1.98
CA PHE A 153 -4.57 9.54 3.02
C PHE A 153 -5.08 10.48 4.14
N ASP A 154 -6.39 10.62 4.22
CA ASP A 154 -7.13 11.36 5.25
C ASP A 154 -7.13 10.60 6.60
N GLY A 155 -6.00 10.59 7.30
CA GLY A 155 -5.82 9.86 8.55
C GLY A 155 -4.36 9.73 8.97
N CYS A 156 -4.08 8.80 9.89
CA CYS A 156 -2.73 8.51 10.37
C CYS A 156 -2.07 7.33 9.64
N VAL A 157 -0.87 7.53 9.11
CA VAL A 157 -0.03 6.44 8.61
C VAL A 157 1.03 6.10 9.64
N ILE A 158 0.93 4.89 10.18
CA ILE A 158 1.82 4.33 11.20
C ILE A 158 2.86 3.45 10.49
N LEU A 159 4.10 3.91 10.43
CA LEU A 159 5.22 3.15 9.87
C LEU A 159 5.80 2.21 10.93
N ASN A 160 5.58 0.91 10.75
CA ASN A 160 6.03 -0.13 11.68
C ASN A 160 7.53 -0.44 11.46
N ARG A 161 8.35 -0.08 12.46
CA ARG A 161 9.80 -0.29 12.55
C ARG A 161 10.20 -1.08 13.79
N ILE A 162 9.34 -2.00 14.21
CA ILE A 162 9.68 -3.01 15.21
C ILE A 162 10.69 -3.98 14.56
N GLU A 163 11.99 -3.69 14.67
CA GLU A 163 13.09 -4.34 13.93
C GLU A 163 14.04 -5.17 14.83
N PHE A 164 13.51 -5.86 15.84
CA PHE A 164 14.30 -6.80 16.65
C PHE A 164 14.47 -8.19 16.00
N ILE A 165 15.47 -8.94 16.46
CA ILE A 165 15.70 -10.36 16.17
C ILE A 165 16.20 -11.07 17.42
N GLU A 166 15.47 -12.08 17.86
CA GLU A 166 15.77 -12.94 18.99
C GLU A 166 15.94 -14.38 18.48
N ARG A 167 17.08 -15.00 18.77
CA ARG A 167 17.30 -16.43 18.49
C ARG A 167 16.90 -17.20 19.73
N ILE A 168 15.83 -17.98 19.63
CA ILE A 168 15.34 -18.83 20.73
C ILE A 168 16.25 -20.05 20.84
N GLU A 169 16.45 -20.74 19.71
CA GLU A 169 17.30 -21.93 19.61
C GLU A 169 17.83 -22.08 18.16
N PRO A 170 18.67 -23.08 17.83
CA PRO A 170 19.14 -23.28 16.46
C PRO A 170 17.99 -23.50 15.46
N GLY A 171 17.81 -22.56 14.53
CA GLY A 171 16.74 -22.61 13.54
C GLY A 171 15.45 -21.90 13.97
N MET A 172 15.32 -21.48 15.24
CA MET A 172 14.13 -20.80 15.75
C MET A 172 14.40 -19.33 16.05
N TYR A 173 13.68 -18.43 15.38
CA TYR A 173 13.88 -16.98 15.46
C TYR A 173 12.56 -16.25 15.66
N ARG A 174 12.48 -15.45 16.72
CA ARG A 174 11.39 -14.49 16.96
C ARG A 174 11.82 -13.12 16.43
N MET A 175 10.97 -12.52 15.60
CA MET A 175 11.31 -11.38 14.76
C MET A 175 10.28 -10.28 14.92
N GLY A 176 10.73 -9.04 15.09
CA GLY A 176 9.83 -7.88 15.01
C GLY A 176 9.18 -7.75 13.64
N SER A 177 7.91 -7.37 13.60
CA SER A 177 7.09 -7.24 12.39
C SER A 177 7.64 -6.26 11.34
N GLY A 178 8.41 -5.26 11.78
CA GLY A 178 9.08 -4.28 10.92
C GLY A 178 10.35 -4.81 10.26
N TYR A 179 10.92 -5.92 10.74
CA TYR A 179 12.21 -6.43 10.28
C TYR A 179 12.22 -6.72 8.76
N PRO A 180 13.24 -6.31 8.00
CA PRO A 180 13.35 -6.60 6.58
C PRO A 180 13.35 -8.10 6.23
N LEU A 181 12.31 -8.57 5.52
CA LEU A 181 12.14 -9.99 5.17
C LEU A 181 13.33 -10.55 4.36
N ASN A 182 13.83 -9.78 3.39
CA ASN A 182 15.02 -10.13 2.62
C ASN A 182 16.29 -10.30 3.47
N ARG A 183 16.47 -9.47 4.52
CA ARG A 183 17.60 -9.56 5.45
C ARG A 183 17.52 -10.81 6.31
N LEU A 184 16.32 -11.17 6.76
CA LEU A 184 16.08 -12.41 7.52
C LEU A 184 16.46 -13.63 6.67
N ALA A 185 15.93 -13.73 5.45
CA ALA A 185 16.24 -14.81 4.52
C ALA A 185 17.75 -14.94 4.24
N VAL A 186 18.42 -13.82 3.95
CA VAL A 186 19.89 -13.79 3.74
C VAL A 186 20.66 -14.29 4.96
N ARG A 187 20.23 -13.91 6.15
CA ARG A 187 20.83 -14.35 7.42
C ARG A 187 20.64 -15.85 7.65
N CYS A 188 19.41 -16.34 7.63
CA CYS A 188 19.10 -17.74 7.90
C CYS A 188 19.82 -18.71 6.95
N SER A 189 19.82 -18.41 5.65
CA SER A 189 20.54 -19.23 4.65
C SER A 189 22.05 -19.24 4.86
N SER A 190 22.62 -18.13 5.37
CA SER A 190 24.05 -18.01 5.68
C SER A 190 24.43 -18.69 7.00
N GLU A 191 23.48 -18.80 7.95
CA GLU A 191 23.59 -19.58 9.18
C GLU A 191 23.28 -21.08 8.96
N GLY A 192 23.02 -21.51 7.73
CA GLY A 192 22.82 -22.93 7.36
C GLY A 192 21.39 -23.45 7.52
N PHE A 193 20.38 -22.58 7.48
CA PHE A 193 18.97 -22.95 7.65
C PHE A 193 18.14 -22.75 6.37
N THR A 194 17.24 -23.70 6.10
CA THR A 194 16.25 -23.67 5.01
C THR A 194 14.83 -23.40 5.52
N GLY A 195 14.01 -22.82 4.65
CA GLY A 195 12.60 -22.45 4.82
C GLY A 195 12.29 -21.01 4.41
N LEU A 196 13.30 -20.19 4.10
CA LEU A 196 13.14 -18.76 3.77
C LEU A 196 14.03 -18.28 2.61
N GLU A 197 14.83 -19.14 1.97
CA GLU A 197 15.78 -18.75 0.91
C GLU A 197 15.09 -18.03 -0.26
N PHE A 198 13.84 -18.41 -0.55
CA PHE A 198 13.02 -17.78 -1.58
C PHE A 198 12.79 -16.28 -1.33
N ALA A 199 12.80 -15.85 -0.07
CA ALA A 199 12.49 -14.50 0.36
C ALA A 199 13.71 -13.56 0.31
N ALA A 200 14.92 -14.05 0.01
CA ALA A 200 16.16 -13.27 -0.02
C ALA A 200 16.13 -12.07 -0.98
N GLY A 201 15.28 -12.11 -2.02
CA GLY A 201 15.03 -10.97 -2.91
C GLY A 201 13.73 -10.23 -2.66
N VAL A 202 12.84 -10.71 -1.76
CA VAL A 202 11.47 -10.20 -1.61
C VAL A 202 11.47 -8.89 -0.82
N PRO A 203 11.03 -7.76 -1.41
CA PRO A 203 10.91 -6.50 -0.69
C PRO A 203 9.74 -6.55 0.29
N GLY A 204 9.92 -5.95 1.46
CA GLY A 204 8.90 -5.87 2.50
C GLY A 204 9.48 -6.00 3.90
N THR A 205 8.59 -6.24 4.86
CA THR A 205 8.91 -6.58 6.25
C THR A 205 8.36 -7.97 6.58
N VAL A 206 8.81 -8.57 7.68
CA VAL A 206 8.33 -9.85 8.20
C VAL A 206 6.80 -9.84 8.41
N GLY A 207 6.25 -8.80 9.05
CA GLY A 207 4.81 -8.67 9.29
C GLY A 207 4.00 -8.52 8.00
N GLY A 208 4.48 -7.70 7.05
CA GLY A 208 3.85 -7.60 5.72
C GLY A 208 3.93 -8.92 4.93
N GLY A 209 5.02 -9.67 5.11
CA GLY A 209 5.18 -11.02 4.58
C GLY A 209 4.11 -11.98 5.11
N ALA A 210 3.96 -12.08 6.43
CA ALA A 210 2.95 -12.92 7.07
C ALA A 210 1.52 -12.50 6.68
N TYR A 211 1.23 -11.20 6.66
CA TYR A 211 -0.07 -10.67 6.25
C TYR A 211 -0.46 -11.06 4.81
N MET A 212 0.48 -10.98 3.87
CA MET A 212 0.25 -11.29 2.45
C MET A 212 0.49 -12.76 2.09
N ASN A 213 0.88 -13.62 3.03
CA ASN A 213 1.51 -14.92 2.76
C ASN A 213 2.54 -14.84 1.60
N ALA A 214 3.57 -14.00 1.80
CA ALA A 214 4.57 -13.74 0.77
C ALA A 214 5.28 -15.03 0.35
N GLY A 215 5.26 -15.33 -0.94
CA GLY A 215 5.84 -16.56 -1.50
C GLY A 215 6.50 -16.35 -2.86
N ALA A 216 7.55 -17.11 -3.12
CA ALA A 216 8.24 -17.16 -4.41
C ALA A 216 8.89 -18.54 -4.59
N ASN A 217 9.22 -18.91 -5.82
CA ASN A 217 10.03 -20.10 -6.10
C ASN A 217 9.43 -21.43 -5.57
N GLY A 218 8.10 -21.50 -5.46
CA GLY A 218 7.38 -22.67 -4.93
C GLY A 218 7.36 -22.80 -3.40
N GLN A 219 7.76 -21.75 -2.67
CA GLN A 219 7.74 -21.70 -1.20
C GLN A 219 6.98 -20.44 -0.74
N GLU A 220 6.33 -20.54 0.42
CA GLU A 220 5.59 -19.45 1.05
C GLU A 220 6.05 -19.23 2.50
N ILE A 221 5.90 -18.01 3.01
CA ILE A 221 6.35 -17.67 4.37
C ILE A 221 5.63 -18.52 5.44
N SER A 222 4.39 -18.94 5.17
CA SER A 222 3.61 -19.85 6.02
C SER A 222 4.24 -21.23 6.22
N ASP A 223 5.19 -21.65 5.39
CA ASP A 223 5.87 -22.95 5.48
C ASP A 223 6.87 -22.99 6.64
N ALA A 224 7.31 -21.81 7.09
CA ALA A 224 8.31 -21.61 8.15
C ALA A 224 7.75 -20.93 9.41
N ILE A 225 6.52 -20.39 9.40
CA ILE A 225 5.91 -19.75 10.58
C ILE A 225 5.60 -20.81 11.63
N TYR A 226 6.04 -20.55 12.87
CA TYR A 226 5.68 -21.29 14.08
C TYR A 226 4.53 -20.61 14.84
N SER A 227 4.62 -19.30 15.03
CA SER A 227 3.57 -18.47 15.66
C SER A 227 3.65 -17.02 15.19
N VAL A 228 2.56 -16.27 15.41
CA VAL A 228 2.45 -14.83 15.11
C VAL A 228 1.85 -14.12 16.32
N GLU A 229 2.49 -13.04 16.74
CA GLU A 229 2.00 -12.14 17.78
C GLU A 229 1.28 -10.96 17.12
N ILE A 230 0.04 -10.70 17.57
CA ILE A 230 -0.83 -9.64 17.05
C ILE A 230 -1.35 -8.73 18.15
N VAL A 231 -1.68 -7.50 17.76
CA VAL A 231 -2.41 -6.53 18.56
C VAL A 231 -3.75 -6.26 17.90
N ARG A 232 -4.83 -6.33 18.68
CA ARG A 232 -6.20 -5.99 18.28
C ARG A 232 -6.46 -4.48 18.38
N THR A 233 -7.53 -3.98 17.78
CA THR A 233 -7.93 -2.55 17.82
C THR A 233 -8.31 -2.06 19.21
N ASP A 234 -8.69 -2.96 20.12
CA ASP A 234 -8.92 -2.69 21.55
C ASP A 234 -7.63 -2.72 22.40
N GLY A 235 -6.47 -2.98 21.80
CA GLY A 235 -5.17 -3.07 22.44
C GLY A 235 -4.82 -4.44 23.04
N ARG A 236 -5.69 -5.46 22.96
CA ARG A 236 -5.35 -6.83 23.39
C ARG A 236 -4.21 -7.39 22.55
N HIS A 237 -3.27 -8.05 23.24
CA HIS A 237 -2.16 -8.77 22.64
C HIS A 237 -2.45 -10.28 22.64
N GLU A 238 -2.26 -10.94 21.50
CA GLU A 238 -2.55 -12.37 21.33
C GLU A 238 -1.44 -13.06 20.53
N THR A 239 -1.09 -14.28 20.92
CA THR A 239 -0.19 -15.16 20.16
C THR A 239 -1.02 -16.25 19.49
N LEU A 240 -0.96 -16.31 18.16
CA LEU A 240 -1.64 -17.32 17.35
C LEU A 240 -0.61 -18.33 16.84
N ASN A 241 -0.82 -19.63 17.07
CA ASN A 241 0.09 -20.65 16.56
C ASN A 241 -0.16 -20.89 15.07
N ARG A 242 0.81 -21.49 14.38
CA ARG A 242 0.67 -21.83 12.96
C ARG A 242 -0.58 -22.66 12.65
N ASN A 243 -1.00 -23.54 13.55
CA ASN A 243 -2.17 -24.39 13.38
C ASN A 243 -3.51 -23.64 13.52
N ASP A 244 -3.51 -22.50 14.22
CA ASP A 244 -4.69 -21.63 14.41
C ASP A 244 -4.89 -20.67 13.22
N LEU A 245 -3.92 -20.63 12.29
CA LEU A 245 -3.87 -19.71 11.17
C LEU A 245 -4.13 -20.43 9.85
N THR A 246 -5.12 -19.94 9.11
CA THR A 246 -5.37 -20.35 7.73
C THR A 246 -4.55 -19.48 6.78
N PHE A 247 -3.78 -20.13 5.92
CA PHE A 247 -3.01 -19.50 4.85
C PHE A 247 -3.40 -20.11 3.51
N GLY A 248 -3.31 -19.31 2.46
CA GLY A 248 -3.48 -19.75 1.08
C GLY A 248 -2.69 -18.86 0.13
N TYR A 249 -2.82 -19.10 -1.17
CA TYR A 249 -2.10 -18.33 -2.18
C TYR A 249 -2.44 -16.83 -2.07
N ARG A 250 -1.49 -16.05 -1.54
CA ARG A 250 -1.60 -14.61 -1.22
C ARG A 250 -2.63 -14.23 -0.15
N THR A 251 -3.12 -15.19 0.62
CA THR A 251 -4.14 -14.99 1.65
C THR A 251 -3.69 -15.49 3.02
N SER A 252 -4.20 -14.84 4.07
CA SER A 252 -3.98 -15.23 5.47
C SER A 252 -5.21 -14.88 6.31
N SER A 253 -5.38 -15.51 7.47
CA SER A 253 -6.41 -15.17 8.46
C SER A 253 -6.42 -13.67 8.81
N PHE A 254 -5.28 -12.99 8.77
CA PHE A 254 -5.14 -11.57 9.08
C PHE A 254 -5.91 -10.64 8.13
N GLN A 255 -6.15 -11.07 6.88
CA GLN A 255 -6.88 -10.28 5.89
C GLN A 255 -8.40 -10.26 6.13
N ALA A 256 -8.92 -11.24 6.88
CA ALA A 256 -10.33 -11.38 7.23
C ALA A 256 -10.64 -10.95 8.69
N MET A 257 -9.65 -10.42 9.40
CA MET A 257 -9.71 -10.11 10.83
C MET A 257 -10.02 -8.63 11.04
N GLU A 258 -11.31 -8.29 11.16
CA GLU A 258 -11.80 -6.90 11.21
C GLU A 258 -11.27 -6.08 12.41
N ASP A 259 -10.96 -6.75 13.52
CA ASP A 259 -10.42 -6.16 14.75
C ASP A 259 -8.88 -6.26 14.86
N LEU A 260 -8.18 -6.66 13.79
CA LEU A 260 -6.72 -6.63 13.76
C LEU A 260 -6.22 -5.18 13.65
N ALA A 261 -5.40 -4.73 14.60
CA ALA A 261 -4.64 -3.50 14.43
C ALA A 261 -3.29 -3.78 13.74
N ALA A 262 -2.51 -4.75 14.25
CA ALA A 262 -1.18 -5.05 13.73
C ALA A 262 -0.70 -6.47 14.02
N ILE A 263 0.15 -7.00 13.14
CA ILE A 263 1.14 -8.02 13.50
C ILE A 263 2.32 -7.30 14.16
N VAL A 264 2.81 -7.77 15.31
CA VAL A 264 3.92 -7.15 16.06
C VAL A 264 5.19 -8.01 16.09
N ALA A 265 5.05 -9.33 16.06
CA ALA A 265 6.16 -10.25 15.89
C ALA A 265 5.75 -11.54 15.18
N VAL A 266 6.73 -12.23 14.60
CA VAL A 266 6.56 -13.55 13.97
C VAL A 266 7.70 -14.44 14.43
N THR A 267 7.37 -15.66 14.85
CA THR A 267 8.35 -16.69 15.17
C THR A 267 8.44 -17.69 14.03
N PHE A 268 9.66 -17.95 13.55
CA PHE A 268 9.94 -18.92 12.50
C PHE A 268 10.62 -20.16 13.08
N GLN A 269 10.27 -21.33 12.56
CA GLN A 269 10.98 -22.59 12.76
C GLN A 269 11.56 -23.06 11.43
N LEU A 270 12.89 -23.06 11.34
CA LEU A 270 13.65 -23.45 10.16
C LEU A 270 14.34 -24.80 10.38
N LYS A 271 14.83 -25.39 9.29
CA LYS A 271 15.50 -26.71 9.29
C LYS A 271 16.97 -26.55 8.88
N PRO A 272 17.94 -27.29 9.46
CA PRO A 272 19.32 -27.28 8.96
C PRO A 272 19.42 -27.73 7.50
N SER A 273 20.26 -27.08 6.69
CA SER A 273 20.53 -27.45 5.30
C SER A 273 21.79 -26.76 4.75
N GLU A 274 22.81 -27.56 4.40
CA GLU A 274 24.07 -27.08 3.81
C GLU A 274 23.84 -26.33 2.48
N SER A 275 22.87 -26.77 1.68
CA SER A 275 22.53 -26.21 0.37
C SER A 275 21.60 -24.98 0.43
N ALA A 276 21.26 -24.46 1.61
CA ALA A 276 20.42 -23.26 1.73
C ALA A 276 21.08 -22.03 1.08
N ARG A 277 22.36 -21.78 1.39
CA ARG A 277 23.11 -20.65 0.84
C ARG A 277 23.21 -20.70 -0.69
N GLU A 278 23.34 -21.90 -1.26
CA GLU A 278 23.38 -22.12 -2.70
C GLU A 278 22.02 -21.83 -3.36
N ARG A 279 20.92 -22.41 -2.84
CA ARG A 279 19.55 -22.13 -3.32
C ARG A 279 19.23 -20.64 -3.29
N GLN A 280 19.58 -19.96 -2.19
CA GLN A 280 19.45 -18.51 -2.08
C GLN A 280 20.19 -17.78 -3.20
N GLN A 281 21.45 -18.14 -3.45
CA GLN A 281 22.25 -17.49 -4.49
C GLN A 281 21.66 -17.72 -5.89
N ALA A 282 21.19 -18.94 -6.18
CA ALA A 282 20.48 -19.26 -7.42
C ALA A 282 19.19 -18.44 -7.59
N TYR A 283 18.40 -18.27 -6.52
CA TYR A 283 17.19 -17.44 -6.54
C TYR A 283 17.50 -15.95 -6.74
N LEU A 284 18.53 -15.41 -6.10
CA LEU A 284 18.98 -14.03 -6.30
C LEU A 284 19.48 -13.80 -7.72
N THR A 285 20.27 -14.73 -8.28
CA THR A 285 20.74 -14.67 -9.66
C THR A 285 19.58 -14.71 -10.64
N ARG A 286 18.64 -15.66 -10.49
CA ARG A 286 17.44 -15.72 -11.34
C ARG A 286 16.61 -14.43 -11.24
N ARG A 287 16.42 -13.88 -10.04
CA ARG A 287 15.67 -12.63 -9.83
C ARG A 287 16.32 -11.43 -10.54
N LYS A 288 17.65 -11.32 -10.53
CA LYS A 288 18.39 -10.27 -11.25
C LYS A 288 18.20 -10.34 -12.77
N LEU A 289 18.04 -11.55 -13.31
CA LEU A 289 17.86 -11.77 -14.75
C LEU A 289 16.41 -11.60 -15.21
N SER A 290 15.42 -11.75 -14.30
CA SER A 290 14.01 -11.85 -14.66
C SER A 290 13.10 -10.75 -14.11
N GLN A 291 13.61 -9.73 -13.42
CA GLN A 291 12.77 -8.67 -12.83
C GLN A 291 13.40 -7.28 -12.98
N PRO A 292 12.57 -6.22 -13.14
CA PRO A 292 13.03 -4.83 -13.09
C PRO A 292 13.42 -4.46 -11.65
N LEU A 293 14.72 -4.54 -11.33
CA LEU A 293 15.25 -4.26 -10.00
C LEU A 293 15.73 -2.80 -9.82
N VAL A 294 15.86 -2.04 -10.90
CA VAL A 294 16.30 -0.63 -10.88
C VAL A 294 15.08 0.29 -10.86
N GLU A 295 14.03 -0.10 -11.57
CA GLU A 295 12.83 0.68 -11.78
C GLU A 295 11.84 0.53 -10.62
N ARG A 296 11.10 1.60 -10.33
CA ARG A 296 10.16 1.63 -9.19
C ARG A 296 8.91 0.80 -9.49
N SER A 297 8.69 -0.24 -8.70
CA SER A 297 7.55 -1.16 -8.83
C SER A 297 7.05 -1.62 -7.45
N ALA A 298 5.85 -2.21 -7.41
CA ALA A 298 5.29 -2.89 -6.23
C ALA A 298 5.35 -4.44 -6.37
N GLY A 299 6.28 -4.96 -7.17
CA GLY A 299 6.34 -6.39 -7.49
C GLY A 299 5.35 -6.81 -8.58
N SER A 300 4.82 -8.03 -8.46
CA SER A 300 3.78 -8.55 -9.35
C SER A 300 2.45 -7.88 -9.06
N VAL A 301 1.81 -7.31 -10.08
CA VAL A 301 0.54 -6.59 -9.94
C VAL A 301 -0.65 -7.55 -9.81
N PHE A 302 -0.61 -8.66 -10.53
CA PHE A 302 -1.69 -9.63 -10.60
C PHE A 302 -1.28 -10.99 -10.02
N GLN A 303 -2.23 -11.63 -9.34
CA GLN A 303 -2.15 -13.03 -8.95
C GLN A 303 -2.15 -13.92 -10.21
N ASN A 304 -1.46 -15.06 -10.16
CA ASN A 304 -1.54 -16.04 -11.24
C ASN A 304 -2.94 -16.69 -11.29
N PRO A 305 -3.57 -16.83 -12.46
CA PRO A 305 -4.89 -17.44 -12.58
C PRO A 305 -4.83 -18.96 -12.33
N SER A 306 -5.61 -19.43 -11.37
CA SER A 306 -5.71 -20.85 -11.01
C SER A 306 -6.33 -21.68 -12.14
N GLY A 307 -5.74 -22.84 -12.45
CA GLY A 307 -6.32 -23.83 -13.36
C GLY A 307 -6.13 -23.58 -14.86
N VAL A 308 -5.46 -22.49 -15.26
CA VAL A 308 -5.31 -22.11 -16.68
C VAL A 308 -3.92 -22.46 -17.27
N GLY A 309 -2.99 -22.94 -16.43
CA GLY A 309 -1.65 -23.37 -16.88
C GLY A 309 -0.68 -22.25 -17.29
N PHE A 310 -1.12 -20.99 -17.31
CA PHE A 310 -0.31 -19.81 -17.60
C PHE A 310 -0.22 -18.87 -16.39
N SER A 311 0.95 -18.28 -16.17
CA SER A 311 1.10 -17.16 -15.24
C SER A 311 0.45 -15.88 -15.77
N ALA A 312 0.14 -14.93 -14.88
CA ALA A 312 -0.33 -13.62 -15.30
C ALA A 312 0.69 -12.89 -16.18
N GLY A 313 1.99 -13.05 -15.91
CA GLY A 313 3.07 -12.49 -16.73
C GLY A 313 3.04 -13.01 -18.16
N GLU A 314 2.92 -14.33 -18.36
CA GLU A 314 2.85 -14.92 -19.70
C GLU A 314 1.61 -14.47 -20.47
N LEU A 315 0.46 -14.28 -19.81
CA LEU A 315 -0.74 -13.77 -20.46
C LEU A 315 -0.55 -12.32 -20.94
N ILE A 316 0.05 -11.46 -20.11
CA ILE A 316 0.34 -10.04 -20.45
C ILE A 316 1.38 -9.94 -21.57
N GLU A 317 2.38 -10.81 -21.57
CA GLU A 317 3.37 -10.91 -22.65
C GLU A 317 2.76 -11.45 -23.95
N LYS A 318 1.96 -12.53 -23.90
CA LYS A 318 1.21 -13.04 -25.05
C LYS A 318 0.14 -12.08 -25.56
N ALA A 319 -0.31 -11.12 -24.75
CA ALA A 319 -1.17 -10.01 -25.18
C ALA A 319 -0.40 -8.93 -25.96
N GLY A 320 0.94 -8.92 -25.93
CA GLY A 320 1.77 -7.90 -26.57
C GLY A 320 1.82 -6.59 -25.78
N LEU A 321 1.69 -6.65 -24.45
CA LEU A 321 1.57 -5.47 -23.58
C LEU A 321 2.87 -5.01 -22.92
N LYS A 322 4.00 -5.72 -23.09
CA LYS A 322 5.32 -5.22 -22.67
C LYS A 322 5.60 -3.87 -23.33
N GLY A 323 6.16 -2.93 -22.58
CA GLY A 323 6.41 -1.56 -23.04
C GLY A 323 5.18 -0.66 -23.14
N PHE A 324 3.96 -1.18 -22.95
CA PHE A 324 2.74 -0.37 -23.04
C PHE A 324 2.70 0.68 -21.92
N ARG A 325 2.35 1.93 -22.26
CA ARG A 325 2.38 3.10 -21.36
C ARG A 325 1.02 3.76 -21.18
N VAL A 326 0.79 4.29 -19.99
CA VAL A 326 -0.25 5.30 -19.69
C VAL A 326 0.40 6.32 -18.77
N GLY A 327 0.48 7.59 -19.20
CA GLY A 327 1.20 8.64 -18.47
C GLY A 327 2.64 8.22 -18.09
N GLY A 328 2.98 8.31 -16.81
CA GLY A 328 4.27 7.85 -16.29
C GLY A 328 4.36 6.33 -15.99
N ALA A 329 3.25 5.59 -16.09
CA ALA A 329 3.20 4.15 -15.84
C ALA A 329 3.55 3.34 -17.10
N MET A 330 4.25 2.22 -16.94
CA MET A 330 4.59 1.30 -18.03
C MET A 330 4.53 -0.16 -17.59
N VAL A 331 4.15 -1.08 -18.47
CA VAL A 331 4.39 -2.52 -18.31
C VAL A 331 5.88 -2.81 -18.57
N SER A 332 6.59 -3.41 -17.61
CA SER A 332 8.03 -3.67 -17.75
C SER A 332 8.34 -4.57 -18.96
N GLU A 333 9.34 -4.15 -19.75
CA GLU A 333 9.93 -4.96 -20.83
C GLU A 333 10.56 -6.26 -20.31
N ILE A 334 11.07 -6.24 -19.08
CA ILE A 334 11.73 -7.38 -18.45
C ILE A 334 10.68 -8.40 -18.00
N HIS A 335 9.67 -7.98 -17.24
CA HIS A 335 8.66 -8.87 -16.68
C HIS A 335 7.26 -8.29 -16.77
N ALA A 336 6.40 -8.86 -17.63
CA ALA A 336 5.11 -8.26 -17.96
C ALA A 336 4.10 -8.12 -16.80
N ASN A 337 4.22 -8.93 -15.72
CA ASN A 337 3.42 -8.74 -14.50
C ASN A 337 3.91 -7.60 -13.58
N PHE A 338 5.03 -6.93 -13.90
CA PHE A 338 5.55 -5.79 -13.14
C PHE A 338 5.19 -4.52 -13.91
N LEU A 339 4.30 -3.71 -13.35
CA LEU A 339 4.05 -2.36 -13.85
C LEU A 339 4.96 -1.41 -13.07
N ILE A 340 5.64 -0.52 -13.79
CA ILE A 340 6.72 0.31 -13.28
C ILE A 340 6.38 1.79 -13.43
N ASN A 341 6.85 2.60 -12.48
CA ASN A 341 6.85 4.05 -12.56
C ASN A 341 8.14 4.47 -13.27
N CYS A 342 8.02 4.99 -14.50
CA CYS A 342 9.14 5.48 -15.30
C CYS A 342 9.60 6.90 -14.94
N GLY A 343 9.12 7.44 -13.82
CA GLY A 343 9.25 8.84 -13.43
C GLY A 343 7.94 9.58 -13.67
N GLY A 344 7.48 10.32 -12.65
CA GLY A 344 6.27 11.14 -12.75
C GLY A 344 4.94 10.40 -12.85
N SER A 345 4.90 9.06 -12.70
CA SER A 345 3.64 8.31 -12.69
C SER A 345 2.74 8.76 -11.54
N THR A 346 1.49 9.06 -11.87
CA THR A 346 0.41 9.26 -10.91
C THR A 346 -0.19 7.91 -10.47
N SER A 347 -0.97 7.89 -9.39
CA SER A 347 -1.81 6.74 -9.03
C SER A 347 -2.84 6.49 -10.14
N ARG A 348 -3.41 7.57 -10.70
CA ARG A 348 -4.35 7.50 -11.82
C ARG A 348 -3.77 6.78 -13.04
N ASP A 349 -2.55 7.13 -13.46
CA ASP A 349 -1.84 6.47 -14.56
C ASP A 349 -1.72 4.96 -14.32
N MET A 350 -1.33 4.60 -13.10
CA MET A 350 -1.13 3.21 -12.71
C MET A 350 -2.45 2.44 -12.69
N LEU A 351 -3.53 3.03 -12.15
CA LEU A 351 -4.87 2.44 -12.15
C LEU A 351 -5.42 2.25 -13.58
N GLN A 352 -5.22 3.23 -14.46
CA GLN A 352 -5.59 3.13 -15.87
C GLN A 352 -4.83 2.01 -16.59
N LEU A 353 -3.52 1.90 -16.36
CA LEU A 353 -2.71 0.84 -16.94
C LEU A 353 -3.13 -0.55 -16.41
N ILE A 354 -3.40 -0.67 -15.11
CA ILE A 354 -3.90 -1.89 -14.47
C ILE A 354 -5.23 -2.33 -15.09
N ASN A 355 -6.19 -1.40 -15.26
CA ASN A 355 -7.48 -1.70 -15.89
C ASN A 355 -7.33 -2.09 -17.36
N LEU A 356 -6.52 -1.36 -18.13
CA LEU A 356 -6.25 -1.69 -19.53
C LEU A 356 -5.67 -3.10 -19.69
N VAL A 357 -4.74 -3.50 -18.80
CA VAL A 357 -4.20 -4.86 -18.79
C VAL A 357 -5.30 -5.88 -18.48
N ARG A 358 -6.11 -5.67 -17.43
CA ARG A 358 -7.24 -6.57 -17.09
C ARG A 358 -8.19 -6.75 -18.28
N ASP A 359 -8.59 -5.66 -18.92
CA ASP A 359 -9.52 -5.65 -20.04
C ASP A 359 -8.94 -6.37 -21.26
N LYS A 360 -7.67 -6.15 -21.59
CA LYS A 360 -7.00 -6.83 -22.71
C LYS A 360 -6.83 -8.32 -22.49
N ILE A 361 -6.55 -8.77 -21.25
CA ILE A 361 -6.48 -10.21 -20.93
C ILE A 361 -7.87 -10.85 -20.96
N ASN A 362 -8.89 -10.16 -20.46
CA ASN A 362 -10.27 -10.65 -20.54
C ASN A 362 -10.76 -10.74 -22.00
N GLN A 363 -10.53 -9.71 -22.81
CA GLN A 363 -10.89 -9.69 -24.24
C GLN A 363 -10.17 -10.77 -25.06
N LYS A 364 -8.89 -11.02 -24.79
CA LYS A 364 -8.06 -11.93 -25.61
C LYS A 364 -8.13 -13.41 -25.17
N PHE A 365 -8.32 -13.66 -23.88
CA PHE A 365 -8.22 -15.01 -23.30
C PHE A 365 -9.45 -15.44 -22.49
N GLY A 366 -10.43 -14.55 -22.25
CA GLY A 366 -11.56 -14.84 -21.35
C GLY A 366 -11.19 -14.96 -19.87
N ILE A 367 -10.00 -14.47 -19.48
CA ILE A 367 -9.44 -14.59 -18.13
C ILE A 367 -9.52 -13.25 -17.42
N GLN A 368 -10.19 -13.21 -16.27
CA GLN A 368 -10.26 -12.02 -15.43
C GLN A 368 -9.14 -12.05 -14.38
N LEU A 369 -8.06 -11.29 -14.62
CA LEU A 369 -6.94 -11.20 -13.67
C LEU A 369 -7.36 -10.53 -12.35
N LYS A 370 -6.99 -11.16 -11.23
CA LYS A 370 -7.13 -10.61 -9.87
C LYS A 370 -5.86 -9.85 -9.47
N GLN A 371 -6.02 -8.73 -8.79
CA GLN A 371 -4.90 -7.92 -8.29
C GLN A 371 -4.29 -8.56 -7.03
N GLU A 372 -2.97 -8.43 -6.89
CA GLU A 372 -2.21 -8.76 -5.67
C GLU A 372 -1.84 -7.49 -4.88
N ILE A 373 -1.63 -6.37 -5.60
CA ILE A 373 -1.35 -5.06 -5.00
C ILE A 373 -2.56 -4.49 -4.26
N ARG A 374 -2.27 -3.69 -3.24
CA ARG A 374 -3.27 -3.06 -2.38
C ARG A 374 -3.34 -1.57 -2.67
N TYR A 375 -4.42 -1.15 -3.32
CA TYR A 375 -4.74 0.27 -3.49
C TYR A 375 -5.23 0.86 -2.15
N VAL A 376 -4.74 2.05 -1.82
CA VAL A 376 -5.06 2.78 -0.59
C VAL A 376 -5.73 4.10 -0.99
N HIS A 377 -7.03 4.19 -0.69
CA HIS A 377 -7.89 5.31 -1.06
C HIS A 377 -7.80 6.46 -0.05
N PRO A 378 -7.99 7.74 -0.47
CA PRO A 378 -7.86 8.90 0.41
C PRO A 378 -8.84 8.93 1.57
N TYR A 379 -10.05 8.40 1.40
CA TYR A 379 -11.14 8.47 2.39
C TYR A 379 -11.65 7.12 2.90
N ASN A 380 -11.32 6.02 2.21
CA ASN A 380 -11.71 4.68 2.64
C ASN A 380 -10.52 4.01 3.30
N GLY A 381 -10.75 3.14 4.28
CA GLY A 381 -9.71 2.27 4.81
C GLY A 381 -9.20 1.31 3.74
N PHE A 382 -8.24 0.47 4.13
CA PHE A 382 -8.03 -0.79 3.42
C PHE A 382 -9.34 -1.57 3.48
N ASP A 383 -10.06 -1.68 2.36
CA ASP A 383 -11.22 -2.57 2.25
C ASP A 383 -10.72 -3.91 1.69
N PRO A 384 -10.71 -5.01 2.46
CA PRO A 384 -10.22 -6.31 1.98
C PRO A 384 -11.05 -6.86 0.81
N ASN A 385 -12.32 -6.44 0.72
CA ASN A 385 -13.33 -7.01 -0.18
C ASN A 385 -13.56 -6.17 -1.44
N ARG A 386 -13.34 -4.84 -1.41
CA ARG A 386 -13.28 -4.01 -2.62
C ARG A 386 -11.93 -4.16 -3.31
N ASN A 387 -11.84 -5.19 -4.17
CA ASN A 387 -10.86 -5.25 -5.27
C ASN A 387 -11.33 -4.48 -6.53
N ASP A 388 -12.42 -3.71 -6.37
CA ASP A 388 -12.90 -2.78 -7.38
C ASP A 388 -12.12 -1.47 -7.24
N LEU A 389 -11.26 -1.21 -8.22
CA LEU A 389 -10.67 0.11 -8.39
C LEU A 389 -11.79 1.15 -8.55
N PRO A 390 -11.58 2.40 -8.09
CA PRO A 390 -12.55 3.45 -8.35
C PRO A 390 -12.86 3.52 -9.84
N THR A 391 -14.14 3.46 -10.19
CA THR A 391 -14.59 3.62 -11.58
C THR A 391 -14.22 5.04 -12.02
N LEU A 392 -13.27 5.12 -12.98
CA LEU A 392 -12.66 6.37 -13.45
C LEU A 392 -13.58 7.20 -14.36
#